data_AF-A0A8J5N461-F1
#
_entry.id   AF-A0A8J5N461-F1
#
_cell.length_a   1.000
_cell.length_b   1.000
_cell.length_c   1.000
_cell.angle_alpha   90.00
_cell.angle_beta   90.00
_cell.angle_gamma   90.00
#
_symmetry.space_group_name_H-M   'P 1'
#
loop_
_entity.id
_entity.type
_entity.pdbx_description
1 polymer ?
#
loop_
_entity_poly.entity_id
_entity_poly.type
_entity_poly.pdbx_seq_one_letter_code
_entity_poly.pdbx_strand_id
1 'polypeptide(L)'
;MVLADKITDAPHVTSITLDGPAVLEMLKPGGSRTFQEYSTAVFIPYIESQLEYRSRLDLVWDCYLKSGSLKATVRCNRGKGIRRRVIAPGPLPSNWQNFFRNSDNKEELFSFLSEQVMQLVVKENKQLVVTDKKQVLTVPPRKDTANLAPCNHEEADTRMMVHAADALECGHRRILIRTVDTDVVILAVALANERSEVLDEIWLTFGTGKNRHYIAAHQIARALGPEKSRALPVFHAITGCDTVIARRQPGRATCNAFPEVTTAFLSLASTPSELPDGVLSTLERFIVLLYDRTSTCCDVNVLRKKLFSGKSRSLEDLPPTRAALEQHIKRAAYQAGHIWGQAAIAFVSLPSPCDWGWMKSDDELEPLWTTLSEVSKSCHELISCGCRKQHGGKCRCKKAALKCTGLCACEGGC
;
A
#
# COMPACT_ATOMS: atom_id res chain seq x y z
N MET A 1 5.70 10.02 -11.21
CA MET A 1 5.09 8.90 -11.94
C MET A 1 5.32 9.10 -13.43
N VAL A 2 5.97 8.15 -14.10
CA VAL A 2 6.11 8.15 -15.57
C VAL A 2 4.69 8.07 -16.13
N LEU A 3 4.29 9.06 -16.92
CA LEU A 3 3.04 8.99 -17.67
C LEU A 3 3.24 7.88 -18.70
N ALA A 4 2.78 6.67 -18.37
CA ALA A 4 2.56 5.66 -19.39
C ALA A 4 1.49 6.18 -20.33
N ASP A 5 1.71 6.04 -21.63
CA ASP A 5 0.71 6.44 -22.61
C ASP A 5 -0.59 5.71 -22.32
N LYS A 6 -1.67 6.48 -22.18
CA LYS A 6 -3.00 5.91 -21.97
C LYS A 6 -3.43 5.27 -23.28
N ILE A 7 -3.41 3.94 -23.31
CA ILE A 7 -3.87 3.17 -24.46
C ILE A 7 -5.37 2.94 -24.31
N THR A 8 -6.12 3.20 -25.39
CA THR A 8 -7.59 3.09 -25.42
C THR A 8 -8.06 1.72 -25.87
N ASP A 9 -7.29 1.05 -26.72
CA ASP A 9 -7.65 -0.25 -27.28
C ASP A 9 -7.32 -1.38 -26.30
N ALA A 10 -8.22 -2.36 -26.23
CA ALA A 10 -8.05 -3.50 -25.34
C ALA A 10 -6.92 -4.41 -25.84
N PRO A 11 -5.91 -4.72 -25.00
CA PRO A 11 -4.82 -5.59 -25.42
C PRO A 11 -5.29 -7.04 -25.57
N HIS A 12 -4.72 -7.75 -26.54
CA HIS A 12 -4.97 -9.17 -26.71
C HIS A 12 -4.16 -9.99 -25.68
N VAL A 13 -4.86 -10.54 -24.69
CA VAL A 13 -4.26 -11.25 -23.54
C VAL A 13 -4.87 -12.63 -23.36
N THR A 14 -4.12 -13.58 -22.81
CA THR A 14 -4.58 -14.96 -22.61
C THR A 14 -5.06 -15.23 -21.18
N SER A 15 -4.57 -14.46 -20.21
CA SER A 15 -4.93 -14.56 -18.79
C SER A 15 -5.34 -13.21 -18.22
N ILE A 16 -6.27 -13.21 -17.27
CA ILE A 16 -6.64 -12.04 -16.48
C ILE A 16 -6.66 -12.36 -14.98
N THR A 17 -6.08 -11.46 -14.17
CA THR A 17 -6.18 -11.47 -12.71
C THR A 17 -7.03 -10.29 -12.26
N LEU A 18 -8.08 -10.57 -11.48
CA LEU A 18 -9.04 -9.61 -10.96
C LEU A 18 -8.74 -9.31 -9.49
N ASP A 19 -8.58 -8.03 -9.19
CA ASP A 19 -8.65 -7.47 -7.84
C ASP A 19 -10.11 -7.54 -7.37
N GLY A 20 -10.43 -8.57 -6.60
CA GLY A 20 -11.78 -8.86 -6.15
C GLY A 20 -12.43 -7.68 -5.40
N PRO A 21 -11.79 -7.12 -4.34
CA PRO A 21 -12.30 -5.94 -3.67
C PRO A 21 -12.59 -4.77 -4.62
N ALA A 22 -11.67 -4.45 -5.54
CA ALA A 22 -11.90 -3.40 -6.53
C ALA A 22 -13.09 -3.73 -7.46
N VAL A 23 -13.23 -4.99 -7.87
CA VAL A 23 -14.38 -5.45 -8.67
C VAL A 23 -15.69 -5.24 -7.94
N LEU A 24 -15.76 -5.53 -6.65
CA LEU A 24 -16.99 -5.32 -5.86
C LEU A 24 -17.32 -3.85 -5.61
N GLU A 25 -16.32 -2.98 -5.55
CA GLU A 25 -16.55 -1.54 -5.50
C GLU A 25 -17.10 -0.99 -6.82
N MET A 26 -16.66 -1.57 -7.94
CA MET A 26 -17.15 -1.23 -9.29
C MET A 26 -18.55 -1.77 -9.55
N LEU A 27 -18.79 -3.03 -9.19
CA LEU A 27 -20.05 -3.75 -9.43
C LEU A 27 -21.01 -3.52 -8.27
N LYS A 28 -21.58 -2.31 -8.21
CA LYS A 28 -22.62 -2.01 -7.23
C LYS A 28 -23.85 -2.89 -7.46
N PRO A 29 -24.59 -3.27 -6.39
CA PRO A 29 -25.72 -4.19 -6.52
C PRO A 29 -26.90 -3.68 -7.35
N GLY A 30 -26.96 -2.38 -7.66
CA GLY A 30 -28.01 -1.81 -8.50
C GLY A 30 -29.40 -2.06 -7.91
N GLY A 31 -30.25 -2.74 -8.69
CA GLY A 31 -31.63 -3.08 -8.30
C GLY A 31 -31.78 -4.38 -7.50
N SER A 32 -30.70 -5.15 -7.28
CA SER A 32 -30.75 -6.42 -6.56
C SER A 32 -31.19 -6.21 -5.11
N ARG A 33 -32.02 -7.13 -4.59
CA ARG A 33 -32.56 -7.09 -3.23
C ARG A 33 -31.85 -8.06 -2.28
N THR A 34 -31.34 -9.17 -2.80
CA THR A 34 -30.66 -10.21 -2.02
C THR A 34 -29.24 -10.48 -2.52
N PHE A 35 -28.41 -11.12 -1.68
CA PHE A 35 -27.07 -11.53 -2.08
C PHE A 35 -27.09 -12.53 -3.24
N GLN A 36 -28.07 -13.45 -3.27
CA GLN A 36 -28.26 -14.37 -4.40
C GLN A 36 -28.56 -13.62 -5.69
N GLU A 37 -29.49 -12.66 -5.66
CA GLU A 37 -29.85 -11.87 -6.84
C GLU A 37 -28.67 -11.02 -7.32
N TYR A 38 -27.88 -10.46 -6.41
CA TYR A 38 -26.64 -9.75 -6.77
C TYR A 38 -25.63 -10.67 -7.46
N SER A 39 -25.41 -11.87 -6.90
CA SER A 39 -24.52 -12.87 -7.47
C SER A 39 -24.92 -13.20 -8.92
N THR A 40 -26.18 -13.58 -9.13
CA THR A 40 -26.66 -14.09 -10.42
C THR A 40 -26.89 -12.99 -11.46
N ALA A 41 -27.36 -11.81 -11.06
CA ALA A 41 -27.71 -10.75 -11.99
C ALA A 41 -26.55 -9.81 -12.32
N VAL A 42 -25.54 -9.71 -11.45
CA VAL A 42 -24.45 -8.71 -11.59
C VAL A 42 -23.08 -9.36 -11.59
N PHE A 43 -22.75 -10.13 -10.56
CA PHE A 43 -21.37 -10.58 -10.35
C PHE A 43 -20.96 -11.70 -11.32
N ILE A 44 -21.75 -12.78 -11.41
CA ILE A 44 -21.47 -13.91 -12.32
C ILE A 44 -21.40 -13.46 -13.79
N PRO A 45 -22.37 -12.69 -14.34
CA PRO A 45 -22.30 -12.24 -15.73
C PRO A 45 -21.03 -11.43 -16.03
N TYR A 46 -20.54 -10.66 -15.04
CA TYR A 46 -19.26 -9.97 -15.19
C TYR A 46 -18.10 -10.96 -15.31
N ILE A 47 -18.01 -11.96 -14.42
CA ILE A 47 -16.94 -12.98 -14.48
C ILE A 47 -16.97 -13.75 -15.81
N GLU A 48 -18.15 -14.18 -16.27
CA GLU A 48 -18.31 -14.86 -17.55
C GLU A 48 -17.84 -14.00 -18.73
N SER A 49 -18.18 -12.70 -18.73
CA SER A 49 -17.72 -11.77 -19.77
C SER A 49 -16.19 -11.62 -19.80
N GLN A 50 -15.52 -11.70 -18.64
CA GLN A 50 -14.07 -11.65 -18.57
C GLN A 50 -13.42 -12.94 -19.09
N LEU A 51 -14.07 -14.08 -18.86
CA LEU A 51 -13.65 -15.38 -19.35
C LEU A 51 -13.93 -15.57 -20.85
N GLU A 52 -14.87 -14.87 -21.47
CA GLU A 52 -15.28 -15.09 -22.87
C GLU A 52 -14.07 -15.17 -23.83
N TYR A 53 -13.19 -14.16 -23.78
CA TYR A 53 -12.05 -14.01 -24.70
C TYR A 53 -10.72 -14.55 -24.17
N ARG A 54 -10.70 -15.12 -22.95
CA ARG A 54 -9.47 -15.52 -22.26
C ARG A 54 -9.50 -16.99 -21.88
N SER A 55 -8.34 -17.62 -21.83
CA SER A 55 -8.19 -19.02 -21.42
C SER A 55 -8.07 -19.17 -19.90
N ARG A 56 -7.70 -18.10 -19.18
CA ARG A 56 -7.54 -18.15 -17.72
C ARG A 56 -8.06 -16.89 -17.04
N LEU A 57 -8.76 -17.07 -15.92
CA LEU A 57 -9.20 -16.01 -15.02
C LEU A 57 -8.85 -16.36 -13.58
N ASP A 58 -8.24 -15.41 -12.89
CA ASP A 58 -7.88 -15.51 -11.49
C ASP A 58 -8.64 -14.43 -10.71
N LEU A 59 -9.47 -14.80 -9.74
CA LEU A 59 -10.18 -13.88 -8.85
C LEU A 59 -9.52 -13.91 -7.47
N VAL A 60 -8.95 -12.77 -7.08
CA VAL A 60 -8.11 -12.66 -5.89
C VAL A 60 -8.78 -11.78 -4.83
N TRP A 61 -8.91 -12.31 -3.62
CA TRP A 61 -9.48 -11.65 -2.46
C TRP A 61 -8.41 -11.30 -1.41
N ASP A 62 -8.69 -10.28 -0.61
CA ASP A 62 -7.97 -10.05 0.64
C ASP A 62 -8.21 -11.21 1.62
N CYS A 63 -7.22 -11.45 2.47
CA CYS A 63 -7.31 -12.34 3.63
C CYS A 63 -7.21 -11.52 4.92
N TYR A 64 -8.33 -11.33 5.62
CA TYR A 64 -8.34 -10.55 6.87
C TYR A 64 -7.80 -11.37 8.05
N LEU A 65 -6.61 -11.01 8.53
CA LEU A 65 -6.02 -11.61 9.73
C LEU A 65 -6.71 -11.09 11.00
N LYS A 66 -7.02 -11.99 11.93
CA LYS A 66 -7.63 -11.65 13.23
C LYS A 66 -6.67 -10.98 14.21
N SER A 67 -5.38 -11.21 14.06
CA SER A 67 -4.32 -10.61 14.88
C SER A 67 -3.04 -10.45 14.05
N GLY A 68 -2.19 -9.49 14.44
CA GLY A 68 -0.91 -9.26 13.77
C GLY A 68 -0.99 -8.66 12.37
N SER A 69 -2.13 -8.10 11.96
CA SER A 69 -2.25 -7.35 10.70
C SER A 69 -1.54 -6.01 10.78
N LEU A 70 -0.69 -5.70 9.80
CA LEU A 70 -0.03 -4.39 9.68
C LEU A 70 -0.99 -3.27 9.27
N LYS A 71 -2.20 -3.63 8.80
CA LYS A 71 -3.24 -2.69 8.37
C LYS A 71 -4.40 -2.58 9.37
N ALA A 72 -4.34 -3.25 10.52
CA ALA A 72 -5.38 -3.15 11.55
C ALA A 72 -5.67 -1.68 11.92
N THR A 73 -4.64 -0.92 12.29
CA THR A 73 -4.77 0.51 12.65
C THR A 73 -5.36 1.34 11.50
N VAL A 74 -4.88 1.14 10.27
CA VAL A 74 -5.36 1.88 9.09
C VAL A 74 -6.83 1.59 8.82
N ARG A 75 -7.28 0.35 9.02
CA ARG A 75 -8.69 -0.05 8.88
C ARG A 75 -9.56 0.54 9.98
N CYS A 76 -9.10 0.52 11.23
CA CYS A 76 -9.80 1.16 12.36
C CYS A 76 -10.05 2.65 12.10
N ASN A 77 -9.08 3.36 11.52
CA ASN A 77 -9.21 4.77 11.17
C ASN A 77 -10.26 5.05 10.07
N ARG A 78 -10.64 4.06 9.25
CA ARG A 78 -11.69 4.20 8.22
C ARG A 78 -13.11 4.11 8.80
N GLY A 79 -13.24 3.89 10.10
CA GLY A 79 -14.50 3.83 10.85
C GLY A 79 -15.10 2.42 10.92
N LYS A 80 -16.10 2.25 11.79
CA LYS A 80 -16.74 0.93 12.04
C LYS A 80 -17.96 0.73 11.14
N GLY A 81 -17.99 -0.39 10.44
CA GLY A 81 -19.15 -0.85 9.67
C GLY A 81 -20.17 -1.61 10.53
N ILE A 82 -21.43 -1.64 10.08
CA ILE A 82 -22.47 -2.45 10.72
C ILE A 82 -22.31 -3.91 10.27
N ARG A 83 -22.20 -4.83 11.23
CA ARG A 83 -22.15 -6.27 10.94
C ARG A 83 -23.46 -6.73 10.32
N ARG A 84 -23.37 -7.47 9.21
CA ARG A 84 -24.50 -8.06 8.51
C ARG A 84 -24.09 -9.40 7.91
N ARG A 85 -24.78 -10.45 8.33
CA ARG A 85 -24.51 -11.80 7.87
C ARG A 85 -24.78 -11.94 6.37
N VAL A 86 -23.87 -12.57 5.63
CA VAL A 86 -24.06 -12.90 4.21
C VAL A 86 -24.66 -14.29 4.10
N ILE A 87 -25.89 -14.36 3.58
CA ILE A 87 -26.60 -15.60 3.24
C ILE A 87 -27.33 -15.38 1.93
N ALA A 88 -27.45 -16.41 1.08
CA ALA A 88 -28.05 -16.33 -0.25
C ALA A 88 -29.40 -15.57 -0.29
N PRO A 89 -30.45 -15.97 0.47
CA PRO A 89 -31.73 -15.26 0.48
C PRO A 89 -31.70 -13.96 1.29
N GLY A 90 -30.57 -13.64 1.93
CA GLY A 90 -30.43 -12.52 2.85
C GLY A 90 -30.53 -11.19 2.12
N PRO A 91 -31.20 -10.18 2.72
CA PRO A 91 -31.32 -8.87 2.10
C PRO A 91 -29.98 -8.15 2.04
N LEU A 92 -29.71 -7.44 0.94
CA LEU A 92 -28.53 -6.60 0.79
C LEU A 92 -28.53 -5.41 1.75
N PRO A 93 -27.35 -4.91 2.14
CA PRO A 93 -27.25 -3.69 2.94
C PRO A 93 -27.72 -2.48 2.13
N SER A 94 -28.47 -1.57 2.77
CA SER A 94 -28.88 -0.32 2.15
C SER A 94 -27.71 0.62 1.82
N ASN A 95 -26.62 0.55 2.60
CA ASN A 95 -25.40 1.29 2.37
C ASN A 95 -24.23 0.31 2.11
N TRP A 96 -23.92 0.12 0.82
CA TRP A 96 -22.83 -0.74 0.36
C TRP A 96 -21.49 -0.31 0.94
N GLN A 97 -21.16 0.98 0.96
CA GLN A 97 -19.86 1.46 1.46
C GLN A 97 -19.68 1.19 2.96
N ASN A 98 -20.74 1.35 3.75
CA ASN A 98 -20.69 1.05 5.18
C ASN A 98 -20.54 -0.46 5.44
N PHE A 99 -21.10 -1.30 4.58
CA PHE A 99 -20.95 -2.75 4.67
C PHE A 99 -19.48 -3.19 4.52
N PHE A 100 -18.73 -2.58 3.58
CA PHE A 100 -17.29 -2.83 3.39
C PHE A 100 -16.40 -2.24 4.50
N ARG A 101 -16.92 -1.52 5.50
CA ARG A 101 -16.10 -1.09 6.65
C ARG A 101 -15.96 -2.17 7.73
N ASN A 102 -16.65 -3.29 7.60
CA ASN A 102 -16.57 -4.42 8.52
C ASN A 102 -15.85 -5.59 7.83
N SER A 103 -14.77 -6.10 8.43
CA SER A 103 -13.95 -7.19 7.86
C SER A 103 -14.71 -8.50 7.75
N ASP A 104 -15.53 -8.85 8.74
CA ASP A 104 -16.29 -10.10 8.74
C ASP A 104 -17.32 -10.13 7.60
N ASN A 105 -17.96 -8.99 7.33
CA ASN A 105 -18.87 -8.84 6.20
C ASN A 105 -18.17 -9.11 4.86
N LYS A 106 -16.94 -8.61 4.71
CA LYS A 106 -16.15 -8.84 3.51
C LYS A 106 -15.74 -10.31 3.40
N GLU A 107 -15.22 -10.90 4.48
CA GLU A 107 -14.81 -12.30 4.49
C GLU A 107 -15.98 -13.23 4.11
N GLU A 108 -17.16 -13.02 4.71
CA GLU A 108 -18.35 -13.81 4.35
C GLU A 108 -18.82 -13.56 2.92
N LEU A 109 -18.75 -12.31 2.41
CA LEU A 109 -19.12 -12.00 1.04
C LEU A 109 -18.16 -12.66 0.04
N PHE A 110 -16.86 -12.65 0.32
CA PHE A 110 -15.85 -13.23 -0.54
C PHE A 110 -16.03 -14.74 -0.64
N SER A 111 -16.19 -15.44 0.49
CA SER A 111 -16.47 -16.88 0.48
C SER A 111 -17.79 -17.21 -0.22
N PHE A 112 -18.86 -16.45 0.03
CA PHE A 112 -20.14 -16.63 -0.67
C PHE A 112 -19.98 -16.49 -2.19
N LEU A 113 -19.32 -15.43 -2.67
CA LEU A 113 -19.13 -15.23 -4.10
C LEU A 113 -18.18 -16.27 -4.70
N SER A 114 -17.13 -16.68 -3.99
CA SER A 114 -16.27 -17.78 -4.43
C SER A 114 -17.09 -19.05 -4.67
N GLU A 115 -17.95 -19.44 -3.73
CA GLU A 115 -18.84 -20.61 -3.88
C GLU A 115 -19.77 -20.48 -5.10
N GLN A 116 -20.33 -19.29 -5.34
CA GLN A 116 -21.21 -19.05 -6.48
C GLN A 116 -20.46 -19.15 -7.81
N VAL A 117 -19.24 -18.60 -7.90
CA VAL A 117 -18.43 -18.67 -9.12
C VAL A 117 -17.91 -20.10 -9.36
N MET A 118 -17.67 -20.90 -8.32
CA MET A 118 -17.30 -22.32 -8.48
C MET A 118 -18.39 -23.19 -9.08
N GLN A 119 -19.63 -22.73 -9.13
CA GLN A 119 -20.75 -23.44 -9.77
C GLN A 119 -20.83 -23.19 -11.29
N LEU A 120 -19.98 -22.32 -11.84
CA LEU A 120 -20.00 -22.00 -13.27
C LEU A 120 -19.56 -23.19 -14.13
N VAL A 121 -20.31 -23.43 -15.20
CA VAL A 121 -19.91 -24.37 -16.25
C VAL A 121 -18.87 -23.67 -17.14
N VAL A 122 -17.60 -23.93 -16.83
CA VAL A 122 -16.48 -23.37 -17.58
C VAL A 122 -16.30 -24.15 -18.89
N LYS A 123 -16.29 -23.44 -20.02
CA LYS A 123 -16.09 -24.02 -21.37
C LYS A 123 -14.75 -24.77 -21.44
N GLU A 124 -14.65 -25.73 -22.38
CA GLU A 124 -13.38 -26.43 -22.66
C GLU A 124 -12.22 -25.44 -22.89
N ASN A 125 -11.03 -25.79 -22.41
CA ASN A 125 -9.80 -24.98 -22.47
C ASN A 125 -9.83 -23.66 -21.68
N LYS A 126 -10.78 -23.47 -20.76
CA LYS A 126 -10.78 -22.35 -19.83
C LYS A 126 -10.46 -22.83 -18.41
N GLN A 127 -9.70 -22.00 -17.68
CA GLN A 127 -9.36 -22.20 -16.28
C GLN A 127 -9.82 -21.01 -15.45
N LEU A 128 -10.58 -21.31 -14.40
CA LEU A 128 -10.91 -20.37 -13.35
C LEU A 128 -10.13 -20.75 -12.09
N VAL A 129 -9.51 -19.76 -11.46
CA VAL A 129 -8.81 -19.87 -10.17
C VAL A 129 -9.39 -18.80 -9.25
N VAL A 130 -9.88 -19.18 -8.08
CA VAL A 130 -10.45 -18.23 -7.12
C VAL A 130 -9.81 -18.46 -5.77
N THR A 131 -9.33 -17.39 -5.15
CA THR A 131 -8.79 -17.50 -3.80
C THR A 131 -9.89 -17.77 -2.78
N ASP A 132 -9.61 -18.54 -1.75
CA ASP A 132 -10.46 -18.65 -0.56
C ASP A 132 -9.57 -18.70 0.68
N LYS A 133 -9.52 -17.59 1.41
CA LYS A 133 -8.60 -17.40 2.55
C LYS A 133 -7.17 -17.76 2.13
N LYS A 134 -6.52 -18.71 2.79
CA LYS A 134 -5.15 -19.16 2.47
C LYS A 134 -5.09 -20.18 1.32
N GLN A 135 -6.22 -20.65 0.82
CA GLN A 135 -6.31 -21.68 -0.21
C GLN A 135 -6.75 -21.08 -1.56
N VAL A 136 -6.80 -21.93 -2.57
CA VAL A 136 -7.39 -21.63 -3.88
C VAL A 136 -8.37 -22.72 -4.30
N LEU A 137 -9.43 -22.31 -4.95
CA LEU A 137 -10.44 -23.15 -5.60
C LEU A 137 -10.24 -23.04 -7.11
N THR A 138 -10.41 -24.14 -7.84
CA THR A 138 -10.14 -24.17 -9.29
C THR A 138 -11.23 -24.91 -10.05
N VAL A 139 -11.62 -24.37 -11.20
CA VAL A 139 -12.56 -24.99 -12.14
C VAL A 139 -12.00 -24.88 -13.57
N PRO A 140 -11.71 -26.00 -14.25
CA PRO A 140 -11.72 -27.36 -13.72
C PRO A 140 -10.70 -27.56 -12.58
N PRO A 141 -10.83 -28.61 -11.75
CA PRO A 141 -9.89 -28.87 -10.66
C PRO A 141 -8.46 -29.09 -11.17
N ARG A 142 -7.51 -28.34 -10.61
CA ARG A 142 -6.07 -28.52 -10.87
C ARG A 142 -5.47 -29.55 -9.91
N LYS A 143 -4.58 -30.40 -10.43
CA LYS A 143 -3.82 -31.38 -9.62
C LYS A 143 -2.76 -30.72 -8.74
N ASP A 144 -2.14 -29.65 -9.26
CA ASP A 144 -1.08 -28.92 -8.57
C ASP A 144 -1.45 -27.45 -8.44
N THR A 145 -1.49 -27.00 -7.19
CA THR A 145 -1.74 -25.63 -6.74
C THR A 145 -0.67 -25.17 -5.75
N ALA A 146 0.46 -25.86 -5.64
CA ALA A 146 1.50 -25.56 -4.66
C ALA A 146 2.10 -24.15 -4.83
N ASN A 147 2.14 -23.64 -6.06
CA ASN A 147 2.58 -22.26 -6.36
C ASN A 147 1.57 -21.19 -5.92
N LEU A 148 0.34 -21.58 -5.58
CA LEU A 148 -0.77 -20.67 -5.25
C LEU A 148 -1.25 -20.81 -3.80
N ALA A 149 -1.10 -22.00 -3.20
CA ALA A 149 -1.62 -22.32 -1.88
C ALA A 149 -0.74 -23.37 -1.14
N PRO A 150 -0.59 -23.26 0.20
CA PRO A 150 -1.15 -22.21 1.05
C PRO A 150 -0.47 -20.86 0.82
N CYS A 151 -1.26 -19.78 0.84
CA CYS A 151 -0.76 -18.42 0.67
C CYS A 151 -0.91 -17.62 1.97
N ASN A 152 0.14 -16.89 2.38
CA ASN A 152 0.13 -16.07 3.59
C ASN A 152 0.07 -14.56 3.33
N HIS A 153 -0.19 -14.15 2.08
CA HIS A 153 -0.45 -12.76 1.73
C HIS A 153 -1.79 -12.29 2.30
N GLU A 154 -1.76 -11.17 3.02
CA GLU A 154 -2.95 -10.56 3.60
C GLU A 154 -3.80 -9.83 2.56
N GLU A 155 -3.18 -9.25 1.54
CA GLU A 155 -3.82 -8.32 0.62
C GLU A 155 -3.86 -8.86 -0.81
N ALA A 156 -4.92 -8.52 -1.54
CA ALA A 156 -5.06 -8.92 -2.92
C ALA A 156 -3.92 -8.36 -3.79
N ASP A 157 -3.44 -7.15 -3.52
CA ASP A 157 -2.43 -6.45 -4.32
C ASP A 157 -1.16 -7.28 -4.59
N THR A 158 -0.61 -7.88 -3.54
CA THR A 158 0.59 -8.70 -3.55
C THR A 158 0.27 -10.11 -3.97
N ARG A 159 -0.86 -10.65 -3.51
CA ARG A 159 -1.31 -11.99 -3.89
C ARG A 159 -1.57 -12.10 -5.39
N MET A 160 -2.01 -11.04 -6.05
CA MET A 160 -2.16 -11.00 -7.50
C MET A 160 -0.84 -11.25 -8.24
N MET A 161 0.31 -10.89 -7.66
CA MET A 161 1.62 -11.19 -8.27
C MET A 161 1.94 -12.69 -8.22
N VAL A 162 1.54 -13.40 -7.17
CA VAL A 162 1.61 -14.87 -7.08
C VAL A 162 0.81 -15.51 -8.22
N HIS A 163 -0.42 -15.03 -8.45
CA HIS A 163 -1.28 -15.53 -9.53
C HIS A 163 -0.73 -15.18 -10.93
N ALA A 164 -0.17 -13.99 -11.10
CA ALA A 164 0.52 -13.60 -12.33
C ALA A 164 1.75 -14.50 -12.60
N ALA A 165 2.54 -14.81 -11.57
CA ALA A 165 3.68 -15.72 -11.67
C ALA A 165 3.24 -17.15 -12.04
N ASP A 166 2.23 -17.71 -11.36
CA ASP A 166 1.69 -19.04 -11.70
C ASP A 166 1.08 -19.07 -13.12
N ALA A 167 0.51 -17.96 -13.60
CA ALA A 167 0.06 -17.85 -14.99
C ALA A 167 1.22 -17.95 -15.99
N LEU A 168 2.37 -17.37 -15.69
CA LEU A 168 3.59 -17.50 -16.50
C LEU A 168 4.10 -18.95 -16.52
N GLU A 169 4.11 -19.62 -15.37
CA GLU A 169 4.47 -21.04 -15.26
C GLU A 169 3.51 -21.95 -16.05
N CYS A 170 2.24 -21.56 -16.16
CA CYS A 170 1.26 -22.23 -17.01
C CYS A 170 1.36 -21.86 -18.51
N GLY A 171 2.39 -21.08 -18.90
CA GLY A 171 2.66 -20.73 -20.29
C GLY A 171 1.96 -19.46 -20.80
N HIS A 172 1.25 -18.70 -19.95
CA HIS A 172 0.66 -17.43 -20.36
C HIS A 172 1.73 -16.34 -20.42
N ARG A 173 1.95 -15.75 -21.60
CA ARG A 173 2.98 -14.73 -21.83
C ARG A 173 2.44 -13.31 -21.89
N ARG A 174 1.14 -13.17 -22.16
CA ARG A 174 0.40 -11.90 -22.23
C ARG A 174 -0.72 -11.89 -21.20
N ILE A 175 -0.50 -11.16 -20.11
CA ILE A 175 -1.38 -11.18 -18.93
C ILE A 175 -1.96 -9.79 -18.67
N LEU A 176 -3.20 -9.75 -18.16
CA LEU A 176 -3.91 -8.53 -17.79
C LEU A 176 -4.26 -8.54 -16.31
N ILE A 177 -4.01 -7.44 -15.63
CA ILE A 177 -4.41 -7.23 -14.24
C ILE A 177 -5.51 -6.17 -14.19
N ARG A 178 -6.65 -6.48 -13.58
CA ARG A 178 -7.71 -5.49 -13.32
C ARG A 178 -7.61 -5.02 -11.88
N THR A 179 -7.31 -3.74 -11.69
CA THR A 179 -7.19 -3.11 -10.37
C THR A 179 -7.49 -1.61 -10.46
N VAL A 180 -7.68 -0.97 -9.31
CA VAL A 180 -7.69 0.49 -9.17
C VAL A 180 -6.59 0.97 -8.22
N ASP A 181 -5.76 0.05 -7.71
CA ASP A 181 -4.70 0.33 -6.76
C ASP A 181 -3.36 0.60 -7.46
N THR A 182 -2.71 1.70 -7.06
CA THR A 182 -1.42 2.10 -7.59
C THR A 182 -0.31 1.15 -7.14
N ASP A 183 -0.44 0.54 -5.95
CA ASP A 183 0.55 -0.40 -5.42
C ASP A 183 0.71 -1.59 -6.39
N VAL A 184 -0.39 -2.06 -6.97
CA VAL A 184 -0.39 -3.13 -8.00
C VAL A 184 0.31 -2.71 -9.29
N VAL A 185 0.21 -1.43 -9.70
CA VAL A 185 0.95 -0.91 -10.86
C VAL A 185 2.45 -0.99 -10.60
N ILE A 186 2.89 -0.60 -9.41
CA ILE A 186 4.30 -0.64 -9.01
C ILE A 186 4.82 -2.08 -8.97
N LEU A 187 4.06 -3.00 -8.38
CA LEU A 187 4.40 -4.42 -8.32
C LEU A 187 4.44 -5.07 -9.71
N ALA A 188 3.50 -4.74 -10.60
CA ALA A 188 3.48 -5.24 -11.97
C ALA A 188 4.72 -4.81 -12.77
N VAL A 189 5.23 -3.59 -12.55
CA VAL A 189 6.49 -3.12 -13.17
C VAL A 189 7.69 -3.89 -12.62
N ALA A 190 7.74 -4.14 -11.31
CA ALA A 190 8.80 -4.93 -10.70
C ALA A 190 8.79 -6.38 -11.21
N LEU A 191 7.62 -7.02 -11.27
CA LEU A 191 7.44 -8.37 -11.81
C LEU A 191 7.83 -8.45 -13.28
N ALA A 192 7.47 -7.44 -14.08
CA ALA A 192 7.84 -7.39 -15.50
C ALA A 192 9.35 -7.40 -15.73
N ASN A 193 10.08 -6.71 -14.85
CA ASN A 193 11.52 -6.72 -14.87
C ASN A 193 12.09 -8.09 -14.43
N GLU A 194 11.58 -8.63 -13.32
CA GLU A 194 12.02 -9.91 -12.75
C GLU A 194 11.78 -11.12 -13.68
N ARG A 195 10.70 -11.10 -14.46
CA ARG A 195 10.29 -12.18 -15.36
C ARG A 195 10.45 -11.82 -16.84
N SER A 196 11.33 -10.87 -17.17
CA SER A 196 11.50 -10.35 -18.53
C SER A 196 11.92 -11.39 -19.58
N GLU A 197 12.51 -12.51 -19.17
CA GLU A 197 12.86 -13.62 -20.07
C GLU A 197 11.64 -14.43 -20.52
N VAL A 198 10.58 -14.47 -19.70
CA VAL A 198 9.40 -15.29 -19.95
C VAL A 198 8.16 -14.47 -20.24
N LEU A 199 8.07 -13.22 -19.80
CA LEU A 199 6.90 -12.38 -19.94
C LEU A 199 7.01 -11.50 -21.20
N ASP A 200 6.08 -11.67 -22.13
CA ASP A 200 6.00 -10.80 -23.31
C ASP A 200 5.34 -9.47 -22.95
N GLU A 201 4.14 -9.53 -22.35
CA GLU A 201 3.36 -8.35 -22.02
C GLU A 201 2.58 -8.52 -20.71
N ILE A 202 2.75 -7.56 -19.80
CA ILE A 202 1.84 -7.36 -18.66
C ILE A 202 1.14 -6.02 -18.81
N TRP A 203 -0.19 -6.08 -18.73
CA TRP A 203 -1.08 -4.96 -18.86
C TRP A 203 -1.87 -4.75 -17.57
N LEU A 204 -2.21 -3.51 -17.26
CA LEU A 204 -3.20 -3.20 -16.21
C LEU A 204 -4.38 -2.47 -16.82
N THR A 205 -5.60 -2.92 -16.52
CA THR A 205 -6.79 -2.09 -16.71
C THR A 205 -6.99 -1.27 -15.45
N PHE A 206 -6.73 0.03 -15.50
CA PHE A 206 -6.73 0.92 -14.34
C PHE A 206 -7.90 1.90 -14.37
N GLY A 207 -8.41 2.29 -13.20
CA GLY A 207 -9.51 3.25 -13.06
C GLY A 207 -10.90 2.68 -13.40
N THR A 208 -11.94 3.48 -13.19
CA THR A 208 -13.35 3.07 -13.32
C THR A 208 -14.13 3.99 -14.27
N GLY A 209 -15.21 3.47 -14.86
CA GLY A 209 -16.09 4.23 -15.75
C GLY A 209 -15.32 4.94 -16.88
N LYS A 210 -15.51 6.26 -17.01
CA LYS A 210 -14.87 7.11 -18.03
C LYS A 210 -13.35 7.26 -17.85
N ASN A 211 -12.83 6.98 -16.66
CA ASN A 211 -11.40 7.07 -16.36
C ASN A 211 -10.67 5.73 -16.56
N ARG A 212 -11.36 4.71 -17.08
CA ARG A 212 -10.77 3.41 -17.39
C ARG A 212 -9.77 3.54 -18.55
N HIS A 213 -8.55 3.07 -18.34
CA HIS A 213 -7.50 3.04 -19.36
C HIS A 213 -6.54 1.87 -19.14
N TYR A 214 -5.74 1.55 -20.16
CA TYR A 214 -4.72 0.50 -20.07
C TYR A 214 -3.33 1.09 -19.79
N ILE A 215 -2.56 0.38 -18.97
CA ILE A 215 -1.17 0.69 -18.62
C ILE A 215 -0.29 -0.51 -19.01
N ALA A 216 0.74 -0.25 -19.83
CA ALA A 216 1.72 -1.25 -20.24
C ALA A 216 2.89 -1.32 -19.24
N ALA A 217 2.75 -2.10 -18.16
CA ALA A 217 3.80 -2.18 -17.13
C ALA A 217 5.14 -2.72 -17.67
N HIS A 218 5.11 -3.63 -18.65
CA HIS A 218 6.31 -4.12 -19.34
C HIS A 218 7.08 -3.01 -20.09
N GLN A 219 6.38 -2.04 -20.68
CA GLN A 219 7.01 -0.89 -21.34
C GLN A 219 7.61 0.08 -20.32
N ILE A 220 6.92 0.29 -19.19
CA ILE A 220 7.46 1.10 -18.09
C ILE A 220 8.75 0.47 -17.55
N ALA A 221 8.75 -0.85 -17.31
CA ALA A 221 9.93 -1.57 -16.84
C ALA A 221 11.12 -1.41 -17.81
N ARG A 222 10.87 -1.60 -19.12
CA ARG A 222 11.88 -1.41 -20.17
C ARG A 222 12.42 0.02 -20.21
N ALA A 223 11.55 1.02 -20.08
CA ALA A 223 11.94 2.43 -20.10
C ALA A 223 12.72 2.86 -18.84
N LEU A 224 12.40 2.29 -17.68
CA LEU A 224 13.11 2.53 -16.43
C LEU A 224 14.47 1.83 -16.40
N GLY A 225 14.56 0.65 -17.03
CA GLY A 225 15.72 -0.23 -16.93
C GLY A 225 15.69 -1.08 -15.65
N PRO A 226 16.62 -2.04 -15.53
CA PRO A 226 16.52 -3.09 -14.51
C PRO A 226 16.68 -2.59 -13.07
N GLU A 227 17.66 -1.72 -12.84
CA GLU A 227 17.92 -1.17 -11.50
C GLU A 227 16.74 -0.33 -10.99
N LYS A 228 16.26 0.61 -11.81
CA LYS A 228 15.16 1.50 -11.39
C LYS A 228 13.84 0.76 -11.24
N SER A 229 13.59 -0.27 -12.07
CA SER A 229 12.39 -1.12 -11.93
C SER A 229 12.43 -1.91 -10.62
N ARG A 230 13.60 -2.47 -10.25
CA ARG A 230 13.78 -3.18 -8.98
C ARG A 230 13.74 -2.25 -7.76
N ALA A 231 14.21 -1.01 -7.90
CA ALA A 231 14.18 0.00 -6.84
C ALA A 231 12.80 0.67 -6.67
N LEU A 232 11.90 0.53 -7.65
CA LEU A 232 10.63 1.25 -7.69
C LEU A 232 9.70 0.95 -6.49
N PRO A 233 9.55 -0.30 -6.02
CA PRO A 233 8.76 -0.59 -4.81
C PRO A 233 9.30 0.13 -3.57
N VAL A 234 10.62 0.19 -3.39
CA VAL A 234 11.24 0.90 -2.25
C VAL A 234 11.03 2.40 -2.36
N PHE A 235 11.23 2.95 -3.56
CA PHE A 235 10.94 4.36 -3.83
C PHE A 235 9.49 4.70 -3.47
N HIS A 236 8.53 3.87 -3.92
CA HIS A 236 7.12 4.06 -3.63
C HIS A 236 6.81 3.96 -2.13
N ALA A 237 7.32 2.94 -1.44
CA ALA A 237 7.14 2.78 0.00
C ALA A 237 7.70 3.98 0.80
N ILE A 238 8.89 4.49 0.45
CA ILE A 238 9.49 5.65 1.14
C ILE A 238 8.69 6.93 0.88
N THR A 239 8.11 7.07 -0.31
CA THR A 239 7.47 8.31 -0.78
C THR A 239 5.95 8.32 -0.62
N GLY A 240 5.40 7.25 -0.07
CA GLY A 240 4.05 7.15 0.46
C GLY A 240 3.28 5.97 -0.14
N CYS A 241 2.92 5.01 0.71
CA CYS A 241 1.96 3.94 0.42
C CYS A 241 1.00 3.73 1.60
N ASP A 242 0.11 2.76 1.52
CA ASP A 242 -0.92 2.49 2.53
C ASP A 242 -0.37 2.21 3.95
N THR A 243 0.81 1.57 4.05
CA THR A 243 1.45 1.21 5.34
C THR A 243 2.52 2.22 5.76
N VAL A 244 2.93 3.11 4.86
CA VAL A 244 4.01 4.07 5.07
C VAL A 244 3.55 5.47 4.66
N ILE A 245 3.16 6.29 5.65
CA ILE A 245 2.67 7.64 5.40
C ILE A 245 3.84 8.56 5.05
N ALA A 246 3.85 9.09 3.82
CA ALA A 246 4.76 10.16 3.42
C ALA A 246 4.03 11.50 3.35
N ARG A 247 4.72 12.57 3.78
CA ARG A 247 4.16 13.93 3.80
C ARG A 247 4.46 14.73 2.53
N ARG A 248 5.33 14.23 1.65
CA ARG A 248 5.65 14.82 0.34
C ARG A 248 5.99 13.75 -0.67
N GLN A 249 5.51 13.92 -1.90
CA GLN A 249 5.88 13.08 -3.03
C GLN A 249 7.00 13.76 -3.85
N PRO A 250 8.07 13.03 -4.22
CA PRO A 250 9.11 13.57 -5.08
C PRO A 250 8.62 13.74 -6.52
N GLY A 251 8.97 14.87 -7.12
CA GLY A 251 8.94 15.01 -8.57
C GLY A 251 10.10 14.28 -9.24
N ARG A 252 9.99 14.02 -10.55
CA ARG A 252 11.03 13.40 -11.39
C ARG A 252 12.39 14.11 -11.26
N ALA A 253 12.37 15.43 -11.09
CA ALA A 253 13.55 16.26 -10.90
C ALA A 253 14.34 15.92 -9.61
N THR A 254 13.67 15.55 -8.51
CA THR A 254 14.34 15.21 -7.25
C THR A 254 15.07 13.88 -7.36
N CYS A 255 14.47 12.88 -8.01
CA CYS A 255 15.11 11.59 -8.22
C CYS A 255 16.32 11.70 -9.16
N ASN A 256 16.20 12.50 -10.21
CA ASN A 256 17.31 12.73 -11.15
C ASN A 256 18.46 13.53 -10.51
N ALA A 257 18.19 14.35 -9.49
CA ALA A 257 19.20 15.15 -8.82
C ALA A 257 20.10 14.35 -7.86
N PHE A 258 19.72 13.13 -7.47
CA PHE A 258 20.47 12.31 -6.53
C PHE A 258 20.47 10.82 -6.92
N PRO A 259 21.21 10.43 -7.97
CA PRO A 259 21.20 9.08 -8.51
C PRO A 259 21.74 8.02 -7.53
N GLU A 260 22.62 8.41 -6.60
CA GLU A 260 23.17 7.55 -5.54
C GLU A 260 22.09 6.87 -4.69
N VAL A 261 20.89 7.47 -4.61
CA VAL A 261 19.74 6.89 -3.89
C VAL A 261 19.29 5.55 -4.47
N THR A 262 19.52 5.31 -5.77
CA THR A 262 19.12 4.05 -6.41
C THR A 262 19.86 2.87 -5.78
N THR A 263 21.15 3.00 -5.49
CA THR A 263 21.91 1.94 -4.80
C THR A 263 21.34 1.65 -3.42
N ALA A 264 21.00 2.68 -2.65
CA ALA A 264 20.36 2.51 -1.34
C ALA A 264 19.00 1.80 -1.44
N PHE A 265 18.19 2.16 -2.44
CA PHE A 265 16.93 1.47 -2.70
C PHE A 265 17.14 0.00 -3.09
N LEU A 266 18.13 -0.31 -3.92
CA LEU A 266 18.45 -1.68 -4.31
C LEU A 266 18.87 -2.53 -3.10
N SER A 267 19.65 -1.96 -2.16
CA SER A 267 20.04 -2.65 -0.92
C SER A 267 18.83 -2.99 -0.07
N LEU A 268 17.85 -2.10 0.03
CA LEU A 268 16.59 -2.36 0.76
C LEU A 268 15.66 -3.33 0.02
N ALA A 269 15.66 -3.33 -1.31
CA ALA A 269 14.88 -4.26 -2.12
C ALA A 269 15.38 -5.71 -2.00
N SER A 270 16.61 -5.91 -1.49
CA SER A 270 17.25 -7.23 -1.39
C SER A 270 16.94 -7.95 -0.07
N THR A 271 15.84 -7.59 0.59
CA THR A 271 15.33 -8.26 1.81
C THR A 271 16.38 -8.36 2.94
N PRO A 272 16.99 -7.23 3.35
CA PRO A 272 18.09 -7.27 4.31
C PRO A 272 17.59 -7.66 5.71
N SER A 273 18.42 -8.34 6.52
CA SER A 273 18.04 -8.72 7.90
C SER A 273 17.99 -7.53 8.86
N GLU A 274 18.72 -6.47 8.55
CA GLU A 274 18.80 -5.21 9.29
C GLU A 274 19.03 -4.06 8.30
N LEU A 275 18.91 -2.81 8.75
CA LEU A 275 19.20 -1.68 7.87
C LEU A 275 20.69 -1.65 7.50
N PRO A 276 21.06 -1.74 6.21
CA PRO A 276 22.46 -1.75 5.82
C PRO A 276 23.18 -0.44 6.15
N ASP A 277 24.47 -0.54 6.44
CA ASP A 277 25.33 0.60 6.76
C ASP A 277 25.28 1.67 5.66
N GLY A 278 25.17 2.94 6.06
CA GLY A 278 25.14 4.09 5.15
C GLY A 278 23.82 4.31 4.40
N VAL A 279 22.88 3.35 4.40
CA VAL A 279 21.56 3.52 3.76
C VAL A 279 20.77 4.64 4.43
N LEU A 280 20.75 4.69 5.77
CA LEU A 280 20.05 5.74 6.52
C LEU A 280 20.56 7.14 6.13
N SER A 281 21.88 7.33 6.07
CA SER A 281 22.50 8.61 5.71
C SER A 281 22.18 9.01 4.25
N THR A 282 22.19 8.05 3.34
CA THR A 282 21.86 8.27 1.92
C THR A 282 20.40 8.68 1.77
N LEU A 283 19.49 7.98 2.45
CA LEU A 283 18.07 8.29 2.43
C LEU A 283 17.74 9.59 3.18
N GLU A 284 18.47 9.91 4.25
CA GLU A 284 18.37 11.21 4.92
C GLU A 284 18.71 12.35 3.98
N ARG A 285 19.79 12.22 3.20
CA ARG A 285 20.16 13.19 2.16
C ARG A 285 19.06 13.32 1.09
N PHE A 286 18.50 12.20 0.65
CA PHE A 286 17.39 12.19 -0.30
C PHE A 286 16.16 12.94 0.24
N ILE A 287 15.80 12.71 1.51
CA ILE A 287 14.69 13.41 2.18
C ILE A 287 14.99 14.91 2.35
N VAL A 288 16.23 15.30 2.65
CA VAL A 288 16.60 16.73 2.67
C VAL A 288 16.30 17.38 1.32
N LEU A 289 16.73 16.76 0.22
CA LEU A 289 16.51 17.26 -1.14
C LEU A 289 15.02 17.29 -1.54
N LEU A 290 14.21 16.39 -0.98
CA LEU A 290 12.76 16.39 -1.15
C LEU A 290 12.10 17.65 -0.54
N TYR A 291 12.60 18.12 0.60
CA TYR A 291 12.05 19.29 1.30
C TYR A 291 12.66 20.62 0.86
N ASP A 292 13.95 20.60 0.47
CA ASP A 292 14.67 21.73 -0.10
C ASP A 292 15.77 21.24 -1.06
N ARG A 293 15.46 21.27 -2.36
CA ARG A 293 16.36 20.82 -3.45
C ARG A 293 17.69 21.58 -3.53
N THR A 294 17.73 22.79 -2.99
CA THR A 294 18.94 23.65 -3.01
C THR A 294 19.79 23.47 -1.76
N SER A 295 19.30 22.70 -0.78
CA SER A 295 19.99 22.51 0.49
C SER A 295 21.27 21.70 0.32
N THR A 296 22.34 22.18 0.93
CA THR A 296 23.61 21.45 1.11
C THR A 296 23.63 20.62 2.39
N CYS A 297 22.59 20.67 3.22
CA CYS A 297 22.52 19.89 4.46
C CYS A 297 22.43 18.39 4.17
N CYS A 298 23.10 17.57 4.97
CA CYS A 298 22.91 16.12 4.97
C CYS A 298 22.02 15.64 6.13
N ASP A 299 21.77 16.50 7.11
CA ASP A 299 20.99 16.18 8.32
C ASP A 299 19.58 16.80 8.27
N VAL A 300 18.56 15.97 8.48
CA VAL A 300 17.15 16.42 8.42
C VAL A 300 16.76 17.32 9.59
N ASN A 301 17.36 17.16 10.78
CA ASN A 301 17.10 18.04 11.92
C ASN A 301 17.70 19.43 11.71
N VAL A 302 18.90 19.52 11.10
CA VAL A 302 19.52 20.79 10.71
C VAL A 302 18.65 21.50 9.68
N LEU A 303 18.18 20.78 8.65
CA LEU A 303 17.23 21.35 7.69
C LEU A 303 15.92 21.77 8.37
N ARG A 304 15.37 20.92 9.24
CA ARG A 304 14.13 21.18 9.98
C ARG A 304 14.23 22.48 10.76
N LYS A 305 15.33 22.69 11.49
CA LYS A 305 15.60 23.93 12.24
C LYS A 305 15.69 25.13 11.31
N LYS A 306 16.44 25.04 10.20
CA LYS A 306 16.57 26.13 9.21
C LYS A 306 15.21 26.52 8.61
N LEU A 307 14.40 25.55 8.22
CA LEU A 307 13.08 25.78 7.63
C LEU A 307 12.08 26.37 8.63
N PHE A 308 12.14 25.92 9.88
CA PHE A 308 11.32 26.46 10.96
C PHE A 308 11.70 27.91 11.29
N SER A 309 12.99 28.20 11.50
CA SER A 309 13.46 29.52 11.90
C SER A 309 13.46 30.57 10.78
N GLY A 310 13.71 30.16 9.53
CA GLY A 310 13.96 31.10 8.42
C GLY A 310 12.81 31.27 7.42
N LYS A 311 11.89 30.30 7.31
CA LYS A 311 10.83 30.32 6.28
C LYS A 311 9.40 30.26 6.85
N SER A 312 9.24 30.32 8.18
CA SER A 312 7.94 30.27 8.89
C SER A 312 6.97 29.21 8.36
N ARG A 313 7.49 28.01 8.03
CA ARG A 313 6.67 26.91 7.53
C ARG A 313 5.81 26.33 8.65
N SER A 314 4.61 25.86 8.29
CA SER A 314 3.77 25.08 9.19
C SER A 314 4.52 23.83 9.68
N LEU A 315 4.18 23.31 10.87
CA LEU A 315 4.81 22.09 11.40
C LEU A 315 4.61 20.87 10.49
N GLU A 316 3.52 20.87 9.72
CA GLU A 316 3.16 19.83 8.75
C GLU A 316 4.07 19.85 7.51
N ASP A 317 4.57 21.03 7.13
CA ASP A 317 5.46 21.25 5.98
C ASP A 317 6.95 21.02 6.28
N LEU A 318 7.29 20.66 7.52
CA LEU A 318 8.65 20.40 7.95
C LEU A 318 9.05 18.94 7.67
N PRO A 319 10.34 18.68 7.35
CA PRO A 319 10.88 17.33 7.25
C PRO A 319 10.73 16.58 8.58
N PRO A 320 10.60 15.25 8.59
CA PRO A 320 10.55 14.48 9.83
C PRO A 320 11.81 14.71 10.69
N THR A 321 11.72 14.40 11.98
CA THR A 321 12.92 14.28 12.81
C THR A 321 13.74 13.07 12.34
N ARG A 322 15.06 13.07 12.59
CA ARG A 322 15.92 11.92 12.26
C ARG A 322 15.39 10.61 12.86
N ALA A 323 14.93 10.64 14.11
CA ALA A 323 14.34 9.49 14.79
C ALA A 323 13.06 8.98 14.12
N ALA A 324 12.17 9.88 13.69
CA ALA A 324 10.96 9.49 12.95
C ALA A 324 11.29 8.96 11.55
N LEU A 325 12.30 9.56 10.89
CA LEU A 325 12.78 9.12 9.58
C LEU A 325 13.35 7.70 9.63
N GLU A 326 14.13 7.35 10.65
CA GLU A 326 14.67 6.00 10.79
C GLU A 326 13.54 4.96 10.86
N GLN A 327 12.52 5.19 11.69
CA GLN A 327 11.37 4.28 11.79
C GLN A 327 10.57 4.21 10.48
N HIS A 328 10.45 5.34 9.76
CA HIS A 328 9.84 5.38 8.44
C HIS A 328 10.60 4.53 7.42
N ILE A 329 11.93 4.60 7.40
CA ILE A 329 12.78 3.80 6.52
C ILE A 329 12.69 2.32 6.87
N LYS A 330 12.69 1.97 8.15
CA LYS A 330 12.48 0.58 8.61
C LYS A 330 11.16 0.02 8.08
N ARG A 331 10.05 0.75 8.25
CA ARG A 331 8.76 0.31 7.72
C ARG A 331 8.74 0.18 6.21
N ALA A 332 9.36 1.13 5.49
CA ALA A 332 9.45 1.08 4.04
C ALA A 332 10.30 -0.11 3.55
N ALA A 333 11.40 -0.42 4.23
CA ALA A 333 12.23 -1.59 3.94
C ALA A 333 11.48 -2.90 4.19
N TYR A 334 10.68 -2.97 5.26
CA TYR A 334 9.79 -4.12 5.51
C TYR A 334 8.78 -4.32 4.40
N GLN A 335 8.05 -3.26 4.05
CA GLN A 335 7.03 -3.30 3.01
C GLN A 335 7.64 -3.66 1.65
N ALA A 336 8.68 -2.94 1.23
CA ALA A 336 9.22 -3.06 -0.11
C ALA A 336 10.15 -4.26 -0.31
N GLY A 337 10.98 -4.58 0.67
CA GLY A 337 11.90 -5.72 0.61
C GLY A 337 11.21 -7.03 0.99
N HIS A 338 10.69 -7.11 2.22
CA HIS A 338 10.18 -8.37 2.74
C HIS A 338 8.82 -8.78 2.16
N ILE A 339 7.87 -7.85 2.00
CA ILE A 339 6.53 -8.17 1.46
C ILE A 339 6.55 -8.10 -0.07
N TRP A 340 6.85 -6.92 -0.63
CA TRP A 340 6.73 -6.67 -2.07
C TRP A 340 7.84 -7.32 -2.89
N GLY A 341 9.08 -7.34 -2.40
CA GLY A 341 10.21 -7.99 -3.06
C GLY A 341 10.06 -9.51 -3.20
N GLN A 342 9.11 -10.11 -2.48
CA GLN A 342 8.78 -11.53 -2.52
C GLN A 342 7.34 -11.79 -2.98
N ALA A 343 6.68 -10.80 -3.62
CA ALA A 343 5.26 -10.86 -3.95
C ALA A 343 4.88 -11.99 -4.94
N ALA A 344 5.83 -12.54 -5.68
CA ALA A 344 5.60 -13.68 -6.57
C ALA A 344 5.60 -15.05 -5.85
N ILE A 345 5.91 -15.09 -4.55
CA ILE A 345 6.03 -16.32 -3.76
C ILE A 345 4.80 -16.46 -2.86
N ALA A 346 4.06 -17.56 -2.95
CA ALA A 346 2.81 -17.73 -2.19
C ALA A 346 2.99 -17.68 -0.67
N PHE A 347 4.08 -18.25 -0.15
CA PHE A 347 4.33 -18.36 1.29
C PHE A 347 5.72 -17.84 1.64
N VAL A 348 5.75 -16.74 2.39
CA VAL A 348 6.99 -16.04 2.76
C VAL A 348 7.22 -16.07 4.27
N SER A 349 8.44 -16.36 4.70
CA SER A 349 8.83 -16.17 6.11
C SER A 349 9.21 -14.72 6.35
N LEU A 350 8.43 -14.01 7.16
CA LEU A 350 8.62 -12.59 7.44
C LEU A 350 9.32 -12.37 8.78
N PRO A 351 10.24 -11.40 8.90
CA PRO A 351 10.80 -11.01 10.19
C PRO A 351 9.75 -10.32 11.06
N SER A 352 10.05 -10.17 12.35
CA SER A 352 9.16 -9.50 13.30
C SER A 352 8.97 -8.04 12.91
N PRO A 353 7.72 -7.56 12.73
CA PRO A 353 7.45 -6.15 12.47
C PRO A 353 8.02 -5.19 13.52
N CYS A 354 8.19 -5.65 14.76
CA CYS A 354 8.75 -4.84 15.85
C CYS A 354 10.20 -4.42 15.61
N ASP A 355 10.97 -5.23 14.87
CA ASP A 355 12.35 -4.87 14.48
C ASP A 355 12.37 -3.83 13.36
N TRP A 356 11.23 -3.64 12.69
CA TRP A 356 11.07 -2.84 11.49
C TRP A 356 10.16 -1.61 11.67
N GLY A 357 10.07 -1.10 12.90
CA GLY A 357 9.40 0.18 13.18
C GLY A 357 7.90 0.09 13.35
N TRP A 358 7.41 -1.08 13.78
CA TRP A 358 6.14 -1.24 14.47
C TRP A 358 6.36 -1.50 15.97
N MET A 359 5.30 -1.38 16.74
CA MET A 359 5.24 -1.77 18.13
C MET A 359 3.93 -2.51 18.40
N LYS A 360 3.90 -3.34 19.43
CA LYS A 360 2.71 -4.08 19.82
C LYS A 360 1.99 -3.34 20.95
N SER A 361 0.71 -3.01 20.75
CA SER A 361 -0.17 -2.39 21.74
C SER A 361 -1.48 -3.20 21.78
N ASP A 362 -1.86 -3.72 22.95
CA ASP A 362 -3.10 -4.50 23.13
C ASP A 362 -3.33 -5.60 22.08
N ASP A 363 -2.27 -6.35 21.76
CA ASP A 363 -2.25 -7.40 20.72
C ASP A 363 -2.42 -6.95 19.25
N GLU A 364 -2.51 -5.64 19.01
CA GLU A 364 -2.46 -5.04 17.68
C GLU A 364 -1.08 -4.46 17.37
N LEU A 365 -0.71 -4.45 16.08
CA LEU A 365 0.52 -3.82 15.61
C LEU A 365 0.22 -2.39 15.20
N GLU A 366 0.96 -1.44 15.78
CA GLU A 366 0.87 -0.03 15.47
C GLU A 366 2.21 0.51 14.97
N PRO A 367 2.23 1.50 14.06
CA PRO A 367 3.48 2.12 13.62
C PRO A 367 4.20 2.82 14.78
N LEU A 368 5.48 2.51 14.98
CA LEU A 368 6.34 3.26 15.89
C LEU A 368 6.75 4.58 15.19
N TRP A 369 6.04 5.66 15.47
CA TRP A 369 6.24 6.93 14.75
C TRP A 369 7.58 7.61 15.03
N THR A 370 8.10 7.51 16.24
CA THR A 370 9.35 8.14 16.69
C THR A 370 9.79 7.52 18.01
N THR A 371 11.11 7.49 18.25
CA THR A 371 11.69 7.11 19.56
C THR A 371 11.89 8.31 20.50
N LEU A 372 11.66 9.53 19.99
CA LEU A 372 11.70 10.74 20.82
C LEU A 372 10.45 10.85 21.69
N SER A 373 10.63 11.36 22.90
CA SER A 373 9.56 11.74 23.80
C SER A 373 8.71 12.86 23.22
N GLU A 374 7.44 12.91 23.61
CA GLU A 374 6.53 13.98 23.19
C GLU A 374 7.10 15.35 23.58
N VAL A 375 7.05 16.29 22.62
CA VAL A 375 7.55 17.66 22.82
C VAL A 375 6.91 18.32 24.05
N SER A 376 5.64 18.04 24.33
CA SER A 376 4.92 18.52 25.51
C SER A 376 5.49 18.02 26.85
N LYS A 377 6.14 16.85 26.84
CA LYS A 377 6.77 16.22 28.01
C LYS A 377 8.25 16.60 28.17
N SER A 378 8.89 17.13 27.11
CA SER A 378 10.34 17.34 27.09
C SER A 378 10.79 18.77 26.80
N CYS A 379 9.93 19.61 26.24
CA CYS A 379 10.26 20.98 25.87
C CYS A 379 9.46 21.95 26.75
N HIS A 380 9.91 22.11 27.99
CA HIS A 380 9.34 23.08 28.91
C HIS A 380 9.41 24.50 28.32
N GLU A 381 10.38 24.79 27.45
CA GLU A 381 10.63 26.10 26.82
C GLU A 381 9.51 26.57 25.86
N LEU A 382 8.60 25.67 25.46
CA LEU A 382 7.40 26.01 24.68
C LEU A 382 6.20 26.38 25.58
N ILE A 383 6.35 26.37 26.90
CA ILE A 383 5.34 26.85 27.84
C ILE A 383 5.19 28.36 27.64
N SER A 384 4.05 28.76 27.07
CA SER A 384 3.64 30.16 26.98
C SER A 384 2.67 30.53 28.10
N CYS A 385 2.76 31.76 28.57
CA CYS A 385 1.81 32.32 29.52
C CYS A 385 0.88 33.34 28.85
N GLY A 386 -0.38 33.38 29.29
CA GLY A 386 -1.35 34.42 28.90
C GLY A 386 -1.23 35.70 29.71
N CYS A 387 -0.09 35.93 30.38
CA CYS A 387 0.12 37.13 31.20
C CYS A 387 0.13 38.36 30.29
N ARG A 388 -0.65 39.40 30.65
CA ARG A 388 -0.72 40.66 29.88
C ARG A 388 0.08 41.82 30.51
N LYS A 389 0.51 41.67 31.78
CA LYS A 389 1.35 42.61 32.54
C LYS A 389 2.21 41.84 33.57
N GLN A 390 3.27 42.46 34.08
CA GLN A 390 4.16 41.90 35.11
C GLN A 390 3.38 41.52 36.38
N HIS A 391 3.04 40.24 36.52
CA HIS A 391 2.40 39.74 37.74
C HIS A 391 3.04 38.43 38.20
N GLY A 392 3.51 38.45 39.45
CA GLY A 392 4.12 37.34 40.15
C GLY A 392 3.18 36.16 40.44
N GLY A 393 3.79 35.03 40.81
CA GLY A 393 3.18 33.81 41.37
C GLY A 393 2.31 32.95 40.44
N LYS A 394 1.54 33.55 39.52
CA LYS A 394 0.55 32.85 38.68
C LYS A 394 1.01 32.56 37.24
N CYS A 395 2.18 33.06 36.84
CA CYS A 395 2.75 32.80 35.52
C CYS A 395 3.07 31.30 35.33
N ARG A 396 2.57 30.69 34.24
CA ARG A 396 2.86 29.28 33.90
C ARG A 396 4.35 29.04 33.67
N CYS A 397 5.04 29.95 33.00
CA CYS A 397 6.49 29.86 32.77
C CYS A 397 7.24 29.87 34.11
N LYS A 398 6.90 30.80 35.01
CA LYS A 398 7.53 30.91 36.33
C LYS A 398 7.28 29.69 37.23
N LYS A 399 6.06 29.11 37.18
CA LYS A 399 5.73 27.86 37.88
C LYS A 399 6.51 26.66 37.35
N ALA A 400 6.87 26.68 36.06
CA ALA A 400 7.73 25.70 35.42
C ALA A 400 9.23 26.05 35.53
N ALA A 401 9.61 27.03 36.36
CA ALA A 401 10.98 27.51 36.53
C ALA A 401 11.66 28.03 35.24
N LEU A 402 10.88 28.63 34.34
CA LEU A 402 11.35 29.19 33.06
C LEU A 402 11.15 30.70 32.94
N LYS A 403 12.00 31.34 32.13
CA LYS A 403 11.80 32.73 31.69
C LYS A 403 10.70 32.78 30.62
N CYS A 404 9.92 33.85 30.63
CA CYS A 404 8.97 34.10 29.56
C CYS A 404 9.74 34.32 28.24
N THR A 405 9.24 33.73 27.16
CA THR A 405 9.83 33.88 25.82
C THR A 405 8.91 34.72 24.93
N GLY A 406 9.33 35.02 23.70
CA GLY A 406 8.47 35.69 22.71
C GLY A 406 7.21 34.91 22.31
N LEU A 407 7.07 33.65 22.77
CA LEU A 407 5.85 32.85 22.60
C LEU A 407 4.78 33.20 23.64
N CYS A 408 5.11 33.94 24.69
CA CYS A 408 4.17 34.38 25.74
C CYS A 408 3.40 35.64 25.32
N ALA A 409 2.18 35.82 25.84
CA ALA A 409 1.40 37.05 25.65
C ALA A 409 2.05 38.28 26.29
N CYS A 410 3.02 38.08 27.20
CA CYS A 410 3.85 39.14 27.78
C CYS A 410 5.15 39.41 27.01
N GLU A 411 5.39 38.69 25.89
CA GLU A 411 6.56 38.83 25.01
C GLU A 411 7.91 38.78 25.74
N GLY A 412 8.00 38.03 26.83
CA GLY A 412 9.21 37.93 27.65
C GLY A 412 9.34 38.96 28.77
N GLY A 413 8.38 39.87 28.93
CA GLY A 413 8.44 40.96 29.89
C GLY A 413 8.08 40.63 31.35
N CYS A 414 7.97 39.35 31.72
CA CYS A 414 7.42 38.90 33.01
C CYS A 414 8.31 37.93 33.78
#